data_AF-A0A9J6DP22-F1
#
_entry.id   AF-A0A9J6DP22-F1
#
_cell.length_a   1.000
_cell.length_b   1.000
_cell.length_c   1.000
_cell.angle_alpha   90.00
_cell.angle_beta   90.00
_cell.angle_gamma   90.00
#
_symmetry.space_group_name_H-M   'P 1'
#
loop_
_entity.id
_entity.type
_entity.pdbx_description
1 polymer ?
#
loop_
_entity_poly.entity_id
_entity_poly.type
_entity_poly.pdbx_seq_one_letter_code
_entity_poly.pdbx_strand_id
1 'polypeptide(L)'
;MEVAAARAHFTKENRNEMQSRAAEPESVDDDRRPTKWRKANREQQLFACSVFVVLFSVLVVAVALVTNQWSAPRAHVCHTTDCQRHAAELTRHLVRTASPCDDWSSFICSTWRSEHPGAESALEDAAMHWSSRMASMVPEQVECGRV
;
A
#
# COMPACT_ATOMS: atom_id res chain seq x y z
N MET A 1 -83.44 59.84 -11.38
CA MET A 1 -82.69 59.17 -12.46
C MET A 1 -81.18 59.23 -12.17
N GLU A 2 -80.70 58.65 -11.05
CA GLU A 2 -79.30 58.83 -10.60
C GLU A 2 -78.58 57.53 -10.21
N VAL A 3 -79.12 56.36 -10.56
CA VAL A 3 -78.51 55.06 -10.17
C VAL A 3 -77.63 54.45 -11.28
N ALA A 4 -77.60 55.05 -12.49
CA ALA A 4 -76.86 54.52 -13.63
C ALA A 4 -75.39 55.00 -13.71
N ALA A 5 -75.05 56.15 -13.12
CA ALA A 5 -73.73 56.76 -13.29
C ALA A 5 -72.63 56.12 -12.42
N ALA A 6 -72.98 55.54 -11.27
CA ALA A 6 -72.01 54.95 -10.34
C ALA A 6 -71.42 53.61 -10.82
N ARG A 7 -72.11 52.91 -11.73
CA ARG A 7 -71.70 51.57 -12.20
C ARG A 7 -70.63 51.60 -13.30
N ALA A 8 -70.42 52.75 -13.94
CA ALA A 8 -69.48 52.90 -15.05
C ALA A 8 -68.04 53.23 -14.60
N HIS A 9 -67.85 53.76 -13.40
CA HIS A 9 -66.50 54.09 -12.89
C HIS A 9 -65.74 52.86 -12.37
N PHE A 10 -66.44 51.89 -11.77
CA PHE A 10 -65.78 50.74 -11.13
C PHE A 10 -65.16 49.74 -12.12
N THR A 11 -65.66 49.66 -13.36
CA THR A 11 -65.14 48.72 -14.37
C THR A 11 -63.93 49.23 -15.15
N LYS A 12 -63.63 50.53 -15.08
CA LYS A 12 -62.44 51.11 -15.73
C LYS A 12 -61.18 50.97 -14.89
N GLU A 13 -61.29 51.10 -13.57
CA GLU A 13 -60.15 51.01 -12.64
C GLU A 13 -59.46 49.63 -12.74
N ASN A 14 -60.25 48.56 -12.78
CA ASN A 14 -59.77 47.19 -12.63
C ASN A 14 -59.24 46.54 -13.93
N ARG A 15 -59.37 47.22 -15.08
CA ARG A 15 -58.85 46.74 -16.38
C ARG A 15 -57.36 47.06 -16.55
N ASN A 16 -56.90 48.14 -15.91
CA ASN A 16 -55.55 48.66 -16.10
C ASN A 16 -54.50 47.85 -15.29
N GLU A 17 -54.94 47.13 -14.26
CA GLU A 17 -54.08 46.31 -13.38
C GLU A 17 -53.71 44.94 -14.01
N MET A 18 -54.53 44.40 -14.91
CA MET A 18 -54.28 43.08 -15.51
C MET A 18 -53.44 43.12 -16.79
N GLN A 19 -53.33 44.28 -17.44
CA GLN A 19 -52.65 44.42 -18.72
C GLN A 19 -51.14 44.69 -18.58
N SER A 20 -50.65 44.90 -17.35
CA SER A 20 -49.23 45.11 -17.03
C SER A 20 -48.48 43.83 -16.63
N ARG A 21 -49.13 42.65 -16.69
CA ARG A 21 -48.59 41.41 -16.10
C ARG A 21 -48.51 40.19 -17.03
N ALA A 22 -48.83 40.34 -18.31
CA ALA A 22 -48.78 39.22 -19.26
C ALA A 22 -48.00 39.58 -20.52
N ALA A 23 -46.87 38.89 -20.67
CA ALA A 23 -46.14 38.62 -21.92
C ALA A 23 -45.27 39.76 -22.49
N GLU A 24 -44.19 40.09 -21.78
CA GLU A 24 -42.92 40.26 -22.48
C GLU A 24 -42.42 38.87 -22.93
N PRO A 25 -42.02 38.68 -24.20
CA PRO A 25 -41.27 37.50 -24.59
C PRO A 25 -39.89 37.58 -23.95
N GLU A 26 -39.63 36.68 -23.01
CA GLU A 26 -38.33 36.47 -22.36
C GLU A 26 -37.25 36.37 -23.45
N SER A 27 -36.30 37.31 -23.48
CA SER A 27 -35.13 37.21 -24.35
C SER A 27 -34.38 35.96 -23.97
N VAL A 28 -34.31 35.00 -24.90
CA VAL A 28 -33.34 33.92 -24.83
C VAL A 28 -31.96 34.55 -24.97
N ASP A 29 -31.38 34.92 -23.84
CA ASP A 29 -29.96 35.21 -23.71
C ASP A 29 -29.20 33.88 -23.92
N ASP A 30 -28.88 33.60 -25.18
CA ASP A 30 -27.84 32.67 -25.59
C ASP A 30 -26.51 33.22 -25.04
N ASP A 31 -26.24 32.97 -23.77
CA ASP A 31 -24.93 33.15 -23.14
C ASP A 31 -23.99 32.10 -23.73
N ARG A 32 -23.58 32.35 -24.98
CA ARG A 32 -22.45 31.70 -25.62
C ARG A 32 -21.17 32.19 -24.96
N ARG A 33 -20.94 31.77 -23.72
CA ARG A 33 -19.71 32.08 -22.99
C ARG A 33 -18.51 31.49 -23.73
N PRO A 34 -17.48 32.31 -24.05
CA PRO A 34 -16.32 31.84 -24.77
C PRO A 34 -15.53 30.84 -23.92
N THR A 35 -15.06 29.79 -24.58
CA THR A 35 -14.38 28.58 -24.09
C THR A 35 -13.04 28.80 -23.37
N LYS A 36 -12.77 29.99 -22.81
CA LYS A 36 -11.52 30.32 -22.10
C LYS A 36 -11.41 29.70 -20.70
N TRP A 37 -12.50 29.33 -20.06
CA TRP A 37 -12.51 28.76 -18.69
C TRP A 37 -11.88 27.35 -18.59
N ARG A 38 -11.85 26.58 -19.70
CA ARG A 38 -11.27 25.21 -19.70
C ARG A 38 -9.75 25.18 -19.59
N LYS A 39 -9.04 26.24 -19.97
CA LYS A 39 -7.56 26.26 -19.96
C LYS A 39 -6.97 26.63 -18.59
N ALA A 40 -7.57 27.57 -17.86
CA ALA A 40 -7.11 27.93 -16.52
C ALA A 40 -7.31 26.80 -15.50
N ASN A 41 -8.40 26.03 -15.65
CA ASN A 41 -8.71 24.91 -14.77
C ASN A 41 -7.82 23.67 -15.01
N ARG A 42 -7.20 23.53 -16.20
CA ARG A 42 -6.40 22.35 -16.56
C ARG A 42 -5.03 22.33 -15.86
N GLU A 43 -4.40 23.49 -15.74
CA GLU A 43 -3.13 23.63 -14.99
C GLU A 43 -3.36 23.44 -13.49
N GLN A 44 -4.41 24.05 -12.93
CA GLN A 44 -4.78 23.86 -11.52
C GLN A 44 -5.16 22.42 -11.20
N GLN A 45 -5.83 21.71 -12.12
CA GLN A 45 -6.10 20.28 -11.97
C GLN A 45 -4.84 19.41 -12.01
N LEU A 46 -3.84 19.74 -12.83
CA LEU A 46 -2.57 19.00 -12.88
C LEU A 46 -1.77 19.14 -11.58
N PHE A 47 -1.73 20.33 -10.99
CA PHE A 47 -1.11 20.55 -9.69
C PHE A 47 -1.85 19.82 -8.56
N ALA A 48 -3.18 19.83 -8.57
CA ALA A 48 -3.96 19.08 -7.57
C ALA A 48 -3.73 17.57 -7.68
N CYS A 49 -3.70 17.02 -8.90
CA CYS A 49 -3.41 15.60 -9.13
C CYS A 49 -1.99 15.23 -8.69
N SER A 50 -0.99 16.06 -8.99
CA SER A 50 0.40 15.76 -8.61
C SER A 50 0.57 15.73 -7.08
N VAL A 51 -0.02 16.70 -6.36
CA VAL A 51 -0.02 16.72 -4.89
C VAL A 51 -0.74 15.50 -4.33
N PHE A 52 -1.90 15.14 -4.88
CA PHE A 52 -2.65 13.97 -4.44
C PHE A 52 -1.87 12.66 -4.62
N VAL A 53 -1.21 12.48 -5.77
CA VAL A 53 -0.38 11.29 -6.06
C VAL A 53 0.81 11.21 -5.09
N VAL A 54 1.45 12.33 -4.78
CA VAL A 54 2.56 12.36 -3.81
C VAL A 54 2.07 12.03 -2.40
N LEU A 55 0.93 12.58 -1.97
CA LEU A 55 0.35 12.26 -0.65
C LEU A 55 -0.04 10.78 -0.56
N PHE A 56 -0.64 10.24 -1.63
CA PHE A 56 -1.02 8.84 -1.69
C PHE A 56 0.20 7.91 -1.68
N SER A 57 1.27 8.25 -2.42
CA SER A 57 2.49 7.44 -2.42
C SER A 57 3.19 7.44 -1.06
N VAL A 58 3.24 8.60 -0.38
CA VAL A 58 3.76 8.71 0.99
C VAL A 58 2.93 7.86 1.96
N LEU A 59 1.59 7.90 1.85
CA LEU A 59 0.69 7.07 2.65
C LEU A 59 0.96 5.58 2.44
N VAL A 60 1.07 5.13 1.18
CA VAL A 60 1.34 3.73 0.84
C VAL A 60 2.69 3.28 1.42
N VAL A 61 3.74 4.09 1.30
CA VAL A 61 5.05 3.78 1.89
C VAL A 61 4.95 3.70 3.41
N ALA A 62 4.28 4.65 4.06
CA ALA A 62 4.09 4.63 5.51
C ALA A 62 3.35 3.37 5.97
N VAL A 63 2.26 3.00 5.28
CA VAL A 63 1.52 1.76 5.55
C VAL A 63 2.39 0.54 5.33
N ALA A 64 3.15 0.47 4.24
CA ALA A 64 4.04 -0.65 3.94
C ALA A 64 5.13 -0.83 5.00
N LEU A 65 5.71 0.27 5.51
CA LEU A 65 6.66 0.22 6.63
C LEU A 65 5.99 -0.29 7.91
N VAL A 66 4.77 0.17 8.19
CA VAL A 66 4.00 -0.26 9.37
C VAL A 66 3.55 -1.73 9.26
N THR A 67 3.18 -2.22 8.09
CA THR A 67 2.82 -3.63 7.91
C THR A 67 4.06 -4.51 7.94
N ASN A 68 5.16 -4.09 7.31
CA ASN A 68 6.40 -4.87 7.28
C ASN A 68 7.02 -5.02 8.67
N GLN A 69 6.96 -3.99 9.52
CA GLN A 69 7.46 -4.09 10.89
C GLN A 69 6.57 -4.99 11.79
N TRP A 70 5.32 -5.28 11.38
CA TRP A 70 4.38 -6.15 12.12
C TRP A 70 4.36 -7.59 11.58
N SER A 71 4.61 -7.79 10.29
CA SER A 71 4.58 -9.10 9.63
C SER A 71 5.90 -9.86 9.69
N ALA A 72 7.00 -9.22 10.10
CA ALA A 72 8.17 -9.97 10.52
C ALA A 72 7.80 -10.69 11.83
N PRO A 73 7.77 -12.04 11.88
CA PRO A 73 7.79 -12.71 13.17
C PRO A 73 8.94 -12.08 13.95
N ARG A 74 8.67 -11.68 15.19
CA ARG A 74 9.66 -11.11 16.11
C ARG A 74 10.69 -12.19 16.47
N ALA A 75 11.39 -12.73 15.48
CA ALA A 75 12.67 -13.35 15.69
C ALA A 75 13.51 -12.24 16.29
N HIS A 76 13.96 -12.42 17.52
CA HIS A 76 14.96 -11.56 18.12
C HIS A 76 16.24 -11.71 17.29
N VAL A 77 16.34 -10.96 16.19
CA VAL A 77 17.52 -10.94 15.34
C VAL A 77 18.61 -10.24 16.13
N CYS A 78 19.68 -10.97 16.41
CA CYS A 78 20.83 -10.41 17.10
C CYS A 78 21.66 -9.59 16.11
N HIS A 79 21.98 -8.36 16.48
CA HIS A 79 22.73 -7.41 15.66
C HIS A 79 24.15 -7.17 16.17
N THR A 80 24.64 -7.99 17.10
CA THR A 80 26.04 -7.90 17.55
C THR A 80 26.99 -8.28 16.42
N THR A 81 28.20 -7.73 16.45
CA THR A 81 29.25 -8.05 15.48
C THR A 81 29.53 -9.54 15.42
N ASP A 82 29.54 -10.20 16.57
CA ASP A 82 29.78 -11.64 16.66
C ASP A 82 28.64 -12.44 16.04
N CYS A 83 27.38 -12.06 16.28
CA CYS A 83 26.25 -12.74 15.66
C CYS A 83 26.29 -12.62 14.14
N GLN A 84 26.54 -11.42 13.61
CA GLN A 84 26.64 -11.22 12.17
C GLN A 84 27.81 -11.99 11.56
N ARG A 85 28.96 -12.03 12.25
CA ARG A 85 30.13 -12.80 11.82
C ARG A 85 29.82 -14.30 11.75
N HIS A 86 29.21 -14.85 12.79
CA HIS A 86 28.83 -16.26 12.82
C HIS A 86 27.71 -16.58 11.81
N ALA A 87 26.72 -15.70 11.65
CA ALA A 87 25.65 -15.87 10.67
C ALA A 87 26.18 -15.84 9.24
N ALA A 88 27.10 -14.92 8.94
CA ALA A 88 27.74 -14.83 7.63
C ALA A 88 28.57 -16.09 7.33
N GLU A 89 29.33 -16.58 8.31
CA GLU A 89 30.11 -17.80 8.15
C GLU A 89 29.22 -19.03 7.94
N LEU A 90 28.17 -19.20 8.77
CA LEU A 90 27.21 -20.29 8.60
C LEU A 90 26.56 -20.23 7.22
N THR A 91 26.10 -19.06 6.78
CA THR A 91 25.39 -18.89 5.51
C THR A 91 26.24 -19.23 4.29
N ARG A 92 27.57 -19.09 4.37
CA ARG A 92 28.48 -19.48 3.27
C ARG A 92 28.47 -20.97 3.00
N HIS A 93 28.24 -21.78 4.03
CA HIS A 93 28.24 -23.24 3.91
C HIS A 93 26.87 -23.82 3.55
N LEU A 94 25.80 -23.02 3.68
CA LEU A 94 24.43 -23.44 3.35
C LEU A 94 24.20 -23.51 1.84
N VAL A 95 23.70 -24.65 1.36
CA VAL A 95 23.27 -24.83 -0.03
C VAL A 95 21.76 -24.73 -0.15
N ARG A 96 21.30 -23.53 -0.54
CA ARG A 96 19.86 -23.21 -0.68
C ARG A 96 19.15 -23.94 -1.84
N THR A 97 19.89 -24.65 -2.68
CA THR A 97 19.33 -25.46 -3.78
C THR A 97 18.91 -26.84 -3.31
N ALA A 98 19.43 -27.32 -2.17
CA ALA A 98 18.94 -28.51 -1.51
C ALA A 98 17.80 -28.10 -0.58
N SER A 99 16.72 -28.88 -0.54
CA SER A 99 15.67 -28.62 0.43
C SER A 99 16.16 -29.12 1.82
N PRO A 100 16.01 -28.33 2.89
CA PRO A 100 16.35 -28.77 4.24
C PRO A 100 15.45 -29.92 4.73
N CYS A 101 14.35 -30.19 4.02
CA CYS A 101 13.36 -31.22 4.33
C CYS A 101 13.70 -32.58 3.73
N ASP A 102 14.37 -32.60 2.57
CA ASP A 102 14.79 -33.85 1.93
C ASP A 102 16.13 -34.33 2.50
N ASP A 103 17.10 -33.42 2.66
CA ASP A 103 18.41 -33.73 3.24
C ASP A 103 19.02 -32.52 3.96
N TRP A 104 18.76 -32.45 5.27
CA TRP A 104 19.34 -31.45 6.16
C TRP A 104 20.88 -31.45 6.13
N SER A 105 21.50 -32.64 6.00
CA SER A 105 22.96 -32.78 6.04
C SER A 105 23.61 -32.20 4.79
N SER A 106 22.99 -32.39 3.63
CA SER A 106 23.44 -31.77 2.38
C SER A 106 23.09 -30.29 2.33
N PHE A 107 21.98 -29.87 2.94
CA PHE A 107 21.65 -28.45 3.04
C PHE A 107 22.69 -27.65 3.83
N ILE A 108 23.18 -28.18 4.97
CA ILE A 108 24.12 -27.44 5.84
C ILE A 108 25.60 -27.66 5.49
N CYS A 109 25.98 -28.89 5.14
CA CYS A 109 27.40 -29.28 5.14
C CYS A 109 27.96 -29.56 3.75
N SER A 110 27.18 -29.47 2.66
CA SER A 110 27.65 -29.85 1.33
C SER A 110 28.83 -28.99 0.85
N THR A 111 28.77 -27.67 1.00
CA THR A 111 29.88 -26.77 0.66
C THR A 111 31.11 -27.06 1.52
N TRP A 112 30.94 -27.15 2.83
CA TRP A 112 32.04 -27.42 3.75
C TRP A 112 32.76 -28.75 3.43
N ARG A 113 31.99 -29.79 3.11
CA ARG A 113 32.52 -31.11 2.72
C ARG A 113 33.30 -31.05 1.40
N SER A 114 32.88 -30.19 0.47
CA SER A 114 33.61 -29.98 -0.79
C SER A 114 34.95 -29.27 -0.59
N GLU A 115 35.04 -28.37 0.39
CA GLU A 115 36.28 -27.66 0.75
C GLU A 115 37.23 -28.53 1.59
N HIS A 116 36.72 -29.56 2.28
CA HIS A 116 37.48 -30.42 3.19
C HIS A 116 37.36 -31.92 2.82
N PRO A 117 37.89 -32.35 1.67
CA PRO A 117 37.87 -33.76 1.27
C PRO A 117 38.69 -34.62 2.25
N GLY A 118 38.09 -35.71 2.76
CA GLY A 118 38.74 -36.64 3.70
C GLY A 118 38.59 -36.28 5.18
N ALA A 119 37.87 -35.20 5.51
CA ALA A 119 37.57 -34.84 6.90
C ALA A 119 36.49 -35.74 7.56
N GLU A 120 35.91 -36.70 6.82
CA GLU A 120 34.85 -37.58 7.36
C GLU A 120 35.34 -38.45 8.51
N SER A 121 36.55 -39.00 8.41
CA SER A 121 37.14 -39.84 9.47
C SER A 121 37.52 -39.02 10.70
N ALA A 122 38.06 -37.81 10.49
CA ALA A 122 38.34 -36.85 11.57
C ALA A 122 37.05 -36.33 12.23
N LEU A 123 35.98 -36.18 11.44
CA LEU A 123 34.66 -35.81 11.92
C LEU A 123 34.01 -36.93 12.70
N GLU A 124 34.17 -38.21 12.36
CA GLU A 124 33.60 -39.32 13.14
C GLU A 124 34.21 -39.42 14.54
N ASP A 125 35.53 -39.23 14.66
CA ASP A 125 36.24 -39.19 15.94
C ASP A 125 35.86 -37.95 16.76
N ALA A 126 35.81 -36.79 16.10
CA ALA A 126 35.29 -35.56 16.72
C ALA A 126 33.80 -35.71 17.04
N ALA A 127 33.05 -36.53 16.28
CA ALA A 127 31.61 -36.68 16.33
C ALA A 127 31.17 -37.33 17.64
N MET A 128 31.97 -38.29 18.10
CA MET A 128 31.73 -38.96 19.37
C MET A 128 32.02 -38.04 20.57
N HIS A 129 32.91 -37.05 20.43
CA HIS A 129 33.24 -36.12 21.51
C HIS A 129 32.26 -34.92 21.64
N TRP A 130 31.75 -34.37 20.53
CA TRP A 130 30.78 -33.25 20.57
C TRP A 130 29.35 -33.69 20.92
N SER A 131 28.96 -34.93 20.62
CA SER A 131 27.58 -35.42 20.78
C SER A 131 27.08 -35.31 22.22
N SER A 132 27.95 -35.60 23.20
CA SER A 132 27.63 -35.47 24.63
C SER A 132 27.36 -34.02 25.07
N ARG A 133 27.84 -33.03 24.31
CA ARG A 133 27.77 -31.60 24.67
C ARG A 133 26.76 -30.82 23.84
N MET A 134 26.44 -31.27 22.62
CA MET A 134 25.48 -30.59 21.73
C MET A 134 24.10 -31.27 21.64
N ALA A 135 23.93 -32.49 22.16
CA ALA A 135 22.62 -33.15 22.22
C ALA A 135 21.56 -32.35 23.01
N SER A 136 21.97 -31.41 23.86
CA SER A 136 21.08 -30.49 24.58
C SER A 136 20.85 -29.14 23.87
N MET A 137 21.52 -28.88 22.75
CA MET A 137 21.48 -27.61 22.00
C MET A 137 20.80 -27.70 20.63
N VAL A 138 20.54 -28.90 20.11
CA VAL A 138 19.82 -29.05 18.84
C VAL A 138 18.32 -28.93 19.11
N PRO A 139 17.63 -27.88 18.62
CA PRO A 139 16.18 -27.82 18.70
C PRO A 139 15.58 -28.96 17.88
N GLU A 140 14.64 -29.69 18.48
CA GLU A 140 14.06 -30.92 17.94
C GLU A 140 13.18 -30.74 16.70
N GLN A 141 13.01 -29.53 16.15
CA GLN A 141 11.96 -29.30 15.15
C GLN A 141 12.41 -28.32 14.06
N VAL A 142 12.92 -28.85 12.95
CA VAL A 142 12.75 -28.20 11.64
C VAL A 142 11.38 -28.64 11.15
N GLU A 143 10.32 -27.96 11.59
CA GLU A 143 8.98 -28.18 11.02
C GLU A 143 9.02 -27.71 9.57
N CYS A 144 9.03 -28.66 8.64
CA CYS A 144 8.83 -28.41 7.22
C CYS A 144 7.38 -27.99 6.97
N GLY A 145 7.05 -26.76 7.37
CA GLY A 145 5.77 -26.10 7.16
C GLY A 145 5.72 -25.43 5.80
N ARG A 146 4.65 -25.73 5.06
CA ARG A 146 4.27 -25.20 3.74
C ARG A 146 4.50 -23.68 3.63
N VAL A 147 5.47 -23.27 2.81
CA VAL A 147 5.63 -21.89 2.31
C VAL A 147 4.96 -21.80 0.94
#